data_AF-A0A535DXY3-F1
#
_entry.id   AF-A0A535DXY3-F1
#
_cell.length_a   1.000
_cell.length_b   1.000
_cell.length_c   1.000
_cell.angle_alpha   90.00
_cell.angle_beta   90.00
_cell.angle_gamma   90.00
#
_symmetry.space_group_name_H-M   'P 1'
#
loop_
_entity.id
_entity.type
_entity.pdbx_description
1 polymer ?
#
loop_
_entity_poly.entity_id
_entity_poly.type
_entity_poly.pdbx_seq_one_letter_code
_entity_poly.pdbx_strand_id
1 'polypeptide(L)'
;MTSQVGSMDEARREIRRHAAWAGRRHPERDRAARLVRLTDAMIDELEQLNLDGVERVRSEWRTRLAFLFSGLPFPYEPWLRAYPSPTEVLDLLFDLQGRLLEMKRAS
;
A
#
# COMPACT_ATOMS: atom_id res chain seq x y z
N MET A 1 49.07 24.31 -17.73
CA MET A 1 47.74 24.71 -17.25
C MET A 1 46.76 23.61 -17.62
N THR A 2 46.46 22.69 -16.71
CA THR A 2 45.58 21.55 -17.00
C THR A 2 44.65 21.29 -15.83
N SER A 3 43.38 21.12 -16.19
CA SER A 3 42.38 20.30 -15.51
C SER A 3 41.71 20.89 -14.28
N GLN A 4 40.75 21.78 -14.52
CA GLN A 4 39.59 21.97 -13.64
C GLN A 4 38.29 22.04 -14.47
N VAL A 5 38.10 21.09 -15.38
CA VAL A 5 36.85 20.93 -16.17
C VAL A 5 36.31 19.49 -16.09
N GLY A 6 37.11 18.51 -15.65
CA GLY A 6 36.65 17.11 -15.49
C GLY A 6 35.76 16.85 -14.27
N SER A 7 35.95 17.58 -13.16
CA SER A 7 35.34 17.26 -11.87
C SER A 7 33.82 17.55 -11.80
N MET A 8 33.37 18.66 -12.40
CA MET A 8 31.95 19.05 -12.28
C MET A 8 31.04 18.27 -13.23
N ASP A 9 31.51 17.92 -14.42
CA ASP A 9 30.75 17.08 -15.36
C ASP A 9 30.75 15.61 -14.96
N GLU A 10 31.78 15.15 -14.28
CA GLU A 10 31.84 13.81 -13.69
C GLU A 10 30.93 13.69 -12.47
N ALA A 11 30.96 14.68 -11.56
CA ALA A 11 30.00 14.79 -10.47
C ALA A 11 28.55 14.90 -10.99
N ARG A 12 28.30 15.65 -12.07
CA ARG A 12 26.97 15.71 -12.72
C ARG A 12 26.58 14.41 -13.40
N ARG A 13 27.52 13.64 -13.94
CA ARG A 13 27.25 12.28 -14.48
C ARG A 13 26.97 11.30 -13.37
N GLU A 14 27.64 11.43 -12.23
CA GLU A 14 27.45 10.59 -11.05
C GLU A 14 26.11 10.90 -10.37
N ILE A 15 25.77 12.17 -10.16
CA ILE A 15 24.44 12.60 -9.71
C ILE A 15 23.34 12.13 -10.67
N ARG A 16 23.55 12.19 -11.99
CA ARG A 16 22.58 11.65 -12.98
C ARG A 16 22.50 10.12 -12.94
N ARG A 17 23.60 9.42 -12.70
CA ARG A 17 23.62 7.96 -12.50
C ARG A 17 22.91 7.57 -11.20
N HIS A 18 23.10 8.31 -10.11
CA HIS A 18 22.39 8.12 -8.84
C HIS A 18 20.90 8.53 -8.93
N ALA A 19 20.57 9.59 -9.69
CA ALA A 19 19.19 10.00 -9.94
C ALA A 19 18.44 9.01 -10.85
N ALA A 20 19.13 8.35 -11.79
CA ALA A 20 18.56 7.25 -12.58
C ALA A 20 18.34 5.97 -11.73
N TRP A 21 19.03 5.82 -10.60
CA TRP A 21 18.76 4.79 -9.59
C TRP A 21 17.60 5.19 -8.65
N ALA A 22 17.44 6.47 -8.33
CA ALA A 22 16.30 6.99 -7.57
C ALA A 22 14.99 7.08 -8.39
N GLY A 23 15.09 7.20 -9.72
CA GLY A 23 13.97 7.23 -10.67
C GLY A 23 13.34 5.87 -10.98
N ARG A 24 13.87 4.78 -10.41
CA ARG A 24 13.27 3.43 -10.45
C ARG A 24 12.58 3.09 -9.13
N ARG A 25 11.77 4.00 -8.60
CA ARG A 25 10.68 3.55 -7.73
C ARG A 25 9.72 2.76 -8.61
N HIS A 26 9.76 1.43 -8.53
CA HIS A 26 8.85 0.56 -9.28
C HIS A 26 7.43 1.05 -8.97
N PRO A 27 6.64 1.51 -9.96
CA PRO A 27 5.28 2.01 -9.73
C PRO A 27 4.42 1.02 -8.93
N GLU A 28 4.71 -0.27 -9.11
CA GLU A 28 4.11 -1.39 -8.40
C GLU A 28 4.54 -1.48 -6.93
N ARG A 29 5.83 -1.31 -6.62
CA ARG A 29 6.32 -1.25 -5.22
C ARG A 29 5.70 -0.08 -4.48
N ASP A 30 5.62 1.09 -5.13
CA ASP A 30 4.97 2.28 -4.56
C ASP A 30 3.46 2.08 -4.39
N ARG A 31 2.81 1.38 -5.32
CA ARG A 31 1.39 1.00 -5.23
C ARG A 31 1.14 0.04 -4.07
N ALA A 32 1.91 -1.05 -3.96
CA ALA A 32 1.79 -2.01 -2.86
C ALA A 32 2.02 -1.33 -1.50
N ALA A 33 3.03 -0.45 -1.40
CA ALA A 33 3.28 0.31 -0.17
C ALA A 33 2.11 1.27 0.18
N ARG A 34 1.47 1.90 -0.81
CA ARG A 34 0.26 2.71 -0.58
C ARG A 34 -0.92 1.87 -0.09
N LEU A 35 -1.13 0.69 -0.69
CA LEU A 35 -2.22 -0.21 -0.31
C LEU A 35 -2.02 -0.75 1.10
N VAL A 36 -0.79 -1.13 1.48
CA VAL A 36 -0.47 -1.55 2.85
C VAL A 36 -0.83 -0.44 3.84
N ARG A 37 -0.39 0.81 3.62
CA ARG A 37 -0.73 1.93 4.52
C ARG A 37 -2.24 2.20 4.60
N LEU A 38 -2.96 2.03 3.50
CA LEU A 38 -4.41 2.19 3.49
C LEU A 38 -5.09 1.08 4.31
N THR A 39 -4.63 -0.16 4.15
CA THR A 39 -5.10 -1.31 4.94
C THR A 39 -4.80 -1.12 6.42
N ASP A 40 -3.60 -0.68 6.81
CA ASP A 40 -3.23 -0.41 8.20
C ASP A 40 -4.19 0.60 8.85
N ALA A 41 -4.43 1.73 8.18
CA ALA A 41 -5.35 2.76 8.69
C ALA A 41 -6.80 2.26 8.80
N MET A 42 -7.23 1.34 7.92
CA MET A 42 -8.54 0.71 8.00
C MET A 42 -8.61 -0.30 9.16
N ILE A 43 -7.53 -1.04 9.42
CA ILE A 43 -7.42 -1.97 10.55
C ILE A 43 -7.53 -1.18 11.86
N ASP A 44 -6.73 -0.12 12.03
CA ASP A 44 -6.73 0.72 13.24
C ASP A 44 -8.14 1.23 13.58
N GLU A 45 -8.90 1.67 12.58
CA GLU A 45 -10.28 2.15 12.78
C GLU A 45 -11.24 1.02 13.15
N LEU A 46 -11.11 -0.16 12.54
CA LEU A 46 -11.94 -1.32 12.89
C LEU A 46 -11.63 -1.88 14.28
N GLU A 47 -10.37 -1.86 14.68
CA GLU A 47 -9.96 -2.23 16.03
C GLU A 47 -10.62 -1.33 17.06
N GLN A 48 -10.64 -0.01 16.80
CA GLN A 48 -11.36 0.93 17.67
C GLN A 48 -12.87 0.64 17.71
N LEU A 49 -13.51 0.42 16.55
CA LEU A 49 -14.94 0.06 16.49
C LEU A 49 -15.23 -1.24 17.25
N ASN A 50 -14.33 -2.22 17.16
CA ASN A 50 -14.46 -3.49 17.86
C ASN A 50 -14.31 -3.31 19.38
N LEU A 51 -13.36 -2.49 19.83
CA LEU A 51 -13.19 -2.13 21.24
C LEU A 51 -14.40 -1.35 21.79
N ASP A 52 -15.03 -0.51 20.97
CA ASP A 52 -16.23 0.23 21.31
C ASP A 52 -17.50 -0.66 21.32
N GLY A 53 -17.38 -1.95 21.00
CA GLY A 53 -18.49 -2.91 21.00
C GLY A 53 -19.45 -2.75 19.83
N VAL A 54 -19.01 -2.15 18.73
CA VAL A 54 -19.83 -1.99 17.52
C VAL A 54 -20.08 -3.36 16.88
N GLU A 55 -21.34 -3.78 16.80
CA GLU A 55 -21.66 -5.11 16.25
C GLU A 55 -21.53 -5.19 14.72
N ARG A 56 -21.73 -4.07 14.02
CA ARG A 56 -21.81 -4.01 12.55
C ARG A 56 -21.18 -2.72 12.04
N VAL A 57 -20.35 -2.84 11.01
CA VAL A 57 -19.81 -1.67 10.34
C VAL A 57 -20.89 -0.98 9.52
N ARG A 58 -20.81 0.35 9.43
CA ARG A 58 -21.74 1.14 8.62
C ARG A 58 -21.50 0.93 7.13
N SER A 59 -22.50 1.26 6.31
CA SER A 59 -22.50 1.03 4.86
C SER A 59 -21.31 1.66 4.11
N GLU A 60 -20.75 2.74 4.65
CA GLU A 60 -19.59 3.46 4.11
C GLU A 60 -18.35 2.56 4.01
N TRP A 61 -18.23 1.55 4.88
CA TRP A 61 -17.16 0.56 4.82
C TRP A 61 -17.17 -0.24 3.52
N ARG A 62 -18.34 -0.50 2.92
CA ARG A 62 -18.41 -1.20 1.63
C ARG A 62 -17.77 -0.37 0.51
N THR A 63 -17.98 0.94 0.52
CA THR A 63 -17.35 1.85 -0.44
C THR A 63 -15.83 1.93 -0.24
N ARG A 64 -15.37 1.98 1.01
CA ARG A 64 -13.93 1.99 1.34
C ARG A 64 -13.24 0.69 0.90
N LEU A 65 -13.87 -0.45 1.16
CA LEU A 65 -13.40 -1.76 0.72
C LEU A 65 -13.39 -1.88 -0.80
N ALA A 66 -14.45 -1.43 -1.48
CA ALA A 66 -14.48 -1.41 -2.94
C ALA A 66 -13.35 -0.55 -3.54
N PHE A 67 -13.07 0.61 -2.95
CA PHE A 67 -11.94 1.46 -3.35
C PHE A 67 -10.60 0.73 -3.15
N LEU A 68 -10.38 0.12 -1.99
CA LEU A 68 -9.18 -0.68 -1.72
C LEU A 68 -9.02 -1.81 -2.75
N PHE A 69 -10.08 -2.57 -3.03
CA PHE A 69 -10.05 -3.70 -3.95
C PHE A 69 -9.81 -3.29 -5.40
N SER A 70 -10.39 -2.17 -5.86
CA SER A 70 -10.10 -1.60 -7.18
C SER A 70 -8.62 -1.22 -7.34
N GLY A 71 -7.96 -0.93 -6.22
CA GLY A 71 -6.55 -0.60 -6.15
C GLY A 71 -5.62 -1.81 -6.21
N LEU A 72 -6.12 -3.05 -6.14
CA LEU A 72 -5.26 -4.24 -6.05
C LEU A 72 -4.60 -4.60 -7.39
N PRO A 73 -3.32 -5.02 -7.38
CA PRO A 73 -2.62 -5.50 -8.57
C PRO A 73 -2.92 -6.99 -8.89
N PHE A 74 -4.01 -7.54 -8.36
CA PHE A 74 -4.44 -8.92 -8.58
C PHE A 74 -5.97 -9.02 -8.47
N PRO A 75 -6.60 -10.03 -9.10
CA PRO A 75 -8.01 -10.31 -8.88
C PRO A 75 -8.28 -10.69 -7.42
N TYR A 76 -9.25 -10.03 -6.81
CA TYR A 76 -9.66 -10.28 -5.43
C TYR A 76 -11.16 -10.06 -5.31
N GLU A 77 -11.89 -11.14 -5.01
CA GLU A 77 -13.33 -11.13 -4.81
C GLU A 77 -13.62 -11.74 -3.44
N PRO A 78 -13.66 -10.91 -2.39
CA PRO A 78 -13.99 -11.41 -1.07
C PRO A 78 -15.49 -11.63 -0.93
N TRP A 79 -15.84 -12.59 -0.09
CA TRP A 79 -17.20 -12.75 0.37
C TRP A 79 -17.37 -12.06 1.73
N LEU A 80 -18.31 -11.11 1.80
CA LEU A 80 -18.73 -10.46 3.04
C LEU A 80 -20.26 -10.45 3.10
N ARG A 81 -20.78 -10.50 4.33
CA ARG A 81 -22.21 -10.27 4.58
C ARG A 81 -22.61 -8.86 4.15
N ALA A 82 -23.91 -8.62 3.96
CA ALA A 82 -24.43 -7.30 3.64
C ALA A 82 -24.06 -6.25 4.71
N TYR A 83 -24.03 -6.67 5.97
CA TYR A 83 -23.60 -5.89 7.13
C TYR A 83 -22.61 -6.75 7.93
N PRO A 84 -21.30 -6.66 7.65
CA PRO A 84 -20.31 -7.43 8.38
C PRO A 84 -20.03 -6.81 9.75
N SER A 85 -19.56 -7.62 10.71
CA SER A 85 -18.99 -7.11 11.95
C SER A 85 -17.61 -6.47 11.70
N PRO A 86 -17.11 -5.62 12.62
CA PRO A 86 -15.73 -5.14 12.54
C PRO A 86 -14.71 -6.28 12.44
N THR A 87 -14.90 -7.36 13.21
CA THR A 87 -14.06 -8.57 13.16
C THR A 87 -14.04 -9.22 11.78
N GLU A 88 -15.20 -9.40 11.15
CA GLU A 88 -15.27 -9.99 9.80
C GLU A 88 -14.50 -9.16 8.76
N VAL A 89 -14.49 -7.83 8.92
CA VAL A 89 -13.71 -6.95 8.04
C VAL A 89 -12.22 -6.98 8.40
N LEU A 90 -11.86 -7.05 9.68
CA LEU A 90 -10.48 -7.20 10.14
C LEU A 90 -9.83 -8.45 9.58
N ASP A 91 -10.48 -9.61 9.70
CA ASP A 91 -9.98 -10.90 9.19
C ASP A 91 -9.65 -10.78 7.70
N LEU A 92 -10.58 -10.20 6.93
CA LEU A 92 -10.39 -9.94 5.50
C LEU A 92 -9.22 -9.00 5.21
N LEU A 93 -9.05 -7.94 5.99
CA LEU A 93 -7.97 -6.97 5.78
C LEU A 93 -6.62 -7.55 6.16
N PHE A 94 -6.53 -8.39 7.19
CA PHE A 94 -5.31 -9.11 7.55
C PHE A 94 -4.89 -10.10 6.45
N ASP A 95 -5.84 -10.88 5.91
CA ASP A 95 -5.58 -11.76 4.77
C ASP A 95 -5.06 -10.97 3.56
N LEU A 96 -5.69 -9.84 3.28
CA LEU A 96 -5.29 -8.97 2.18
C LEU A 96 -3.89 -8.36 2.40
N GLN A 97 -3.61 -7.88 3.62
CA GLN A 97 -2.32 -7.32 4.01
C GLN A 97 -1.21 -8.37 3.84
N GLY A 98 -1.45 -9.62 4.22
CA GLY A 98 -0.53 -10.74 4.02
C GLY A 98 -0.13 -10.89 2.55
N ARG A 99 -1.12 -10.93 1.64
CA ARG A 99 -0.88 -11.02 0.20
C ARG A 99 -0.13 -9.81 -0.36
N LEU A 100 -0.47 -8.60 0.09
CA LEU A 100 0.23 -7.38 -0.34
C LEU A 100 1.70 -7.37 0.12
N LEU A 101 1.98 -7.87 1.33
CA LEU A 101 3.33 -7.98 1.87
C LEU A 101 4.16 -9.03 1.12
N GLU A 102 3.58 -10.18 0.77
CA GLU A 102 4.23 -11.19 -0.06
C GLU A 102 4.62 -10.61 -1.43
N MET A 103 3.71 -9.89 -2.09
CA MET A 103 4.02 -9.22 -3.35
C MET A 103 5.13 -8.19 -3.22
N LYS A 104 5.12 -7.39 -2.16
CA LYS A 104 6.19 -6.41 -1.89
C LYS A 104 7.56 -7.08 -1.70
N ARG A 105 7.59 -8.30 -1.13
CA ARG A 105 8.83 -9.08 -0.96
C ARG A 105 9.31 -9.72 -2.27
N ALA A 106 8.39 -10.06 -3.16
CA ALA A 106 8.69 -10.68 -4.46
C ALA A 106 9.05 -9.67 -5.57
N SER A 107 8.66 -8.40 -5.41
CA SER A 107 8.97 -7.29 -6.34
C SER A 107 10.32 -6.67 -6.02
#